data_AF-A0A1V4BTI1-F1
#
_entry.id   AF-A0A1V4BTI1-F1
#
_cell.length_a   1.000
_cell.length_b   1.000
_cell.length_c   1.000
_cell.angle_alpha   90.00
_cell.angle_beta   90.00
_cell.angle_gamma   90.00
#
_symmetry.space_group_name_H-M   'P 1'
#
loop_
_entity.id
_entity.type
_entity.pdbx_description
1 polymer ?
#
loop_
_entity_poly.entity_id
_entity_poly.type
_entity_poly.pdbx_seq_one_letter_code
_entity_poly.pdbx_strand_id
1 'polypeptide(L)'
;MMNVITRKLNSLKRRLISKSINNYESPKLDFVDNLIEEINFTLSNSKISEAWRNYCNEIISCFRNGEPSEFLRFPKMTGTVHPNQFGLSFQYLNYIFSSDKFTTAIQNALTESPVGKPFLDTSYPLSSPLLIQHGYHLIRLLEYTNIDVLHLQEIVEFGGGYGSFFRLLKNLGYTNKYFIYDLPVMCAIQKFYLKNVFLPCPNTETLSNLKWLSGAASNVSDNVINLDESLFMATWSLSECPYDLRQEFEPIISKFKYVLIAYQPKFHDFNNVEYFNSLESKLPNFKWNHFECPIYKNMFYLIGKKI
;
A
#
# COMPACT_ATOMS: atom_id res chain seq x y z
N MET A 1 16.26 20.92 3.17
CA MET A 1 15.34 21.14 4.30
C MET A 1 14.32 22.21 3.92
N MET A 2 13.04 21.86 3.82
CA MET A 2 12.01 22.82 3.41
C MET A 2 11.60 23.70 4.61
N ASN A 3 11.82 25.03 4.53
CA ASN A 3 11.55 25.94 5.64
C ASN A 3 10.05 25.91 6.05
N VAL A 4 9.76 26.08 7.34
CA VAL A 4 8.41 26.09 7.96
C VAL A 4 7.42 26.99 7.20
N ILE A 5 7.90 28.10 6.65
CA ILE A 5 7.12 29.03 5.83
C ILE A 5 6.59 28.34 4.56
N THR A 6 7.44 27.64 3.83
CA THR A 6 7.09 26.90 2.61
C THR A 6 6.08 25.80 2.92
N ARG A 7 6.20 25.12 4.06
CA ARG A 7 5.22 24.11 4.53
C ARG A 7 3.83 24.72 4.76
N LYS A 8 3.77 25.86 5.47
CA LYS A 8 2.52 26.58 5.73
C LYS A 8 1.87 27.07 4.43
N LEU A 9 2.66 27.62 3.51
CA LEU A 9 2.20 28.03 2.17
C LEU A 9 1.63 26.85 1.38
N ASN A 10 2.29 25.70 1.40
CA ASN A 10 1.83 24.49 0.74
C ASN A 10 0.50 23.96 1.31
N SER A 11 0.37 23.90 2.65
CA SER A 11 -0.89 23.53 3.30
C SER A 11 -2.01 24.53 2.97
N LEU A 12 -1.71 25.83 2.96
CA LEU A 12 -2.67 26.87 2.57
C LEU A 12 -3.13 26.70 1.11
N LYS A 13 -2.20 26.46 0.18
CA LYS A 13 -2.52 26.19 -1.23
C LYS A 13 -3.45 24.98 -1.38
N ARG A 14 -3.14 23.87 -0.70
CA ARG A 14 -4.01 22.67 -0.71
C ARG A 14 -5.38 22.95 -0.12
N ARG A 15 -5.47 23.77 0.94
CA ARG A 15 -6.76 24.17 1.53
C ARG A 15 -7.58 25.05 0.58
N LEU A 16 -6.95 25.97 -0.16
CA LEU A 16 -7.63 26.78 -1.17
C LEU A 16 -8.15 25.90 -2.32
N ILE A 17 -7.33 24.97 -2.81
CA ILE A 17 -7.73 23.98 -3.82
C ILE A 17 -8.88 23.11 -3.32
N SER A 18 -8.81 22.63 -2.08
CA SER A 18 -9.88 21.83 -1.48
C SER A 18 -11.22 22.56 -1.43
N LYS A 19 -11.21 23.88 -1.21
CA LYS A 19 -12.43 24.70 -1.25
C LYS A 19 -12.99 24.86 -2.66
N SER A 20 -12.16 24.81 -3.70
CA SER A 20 -12.62 24.92 -5.10
C SER A 20 -13.12 23.60 -5.69
N ILE A 21 -12.73 22.44 -5.15
CA ILE A 21 -13.11 21.10 -5.67
C ILE A 21 -14.31 20.52 -4.89
N ASN A 22 -15.37 21.30 -4.65
CA ASN A 22 -16.69 20.84 -4.14
C ASN A 22 -16.66 19.57 -3.24
N ASN A 23 -16.01 19.67 -2.07
CA ASN A 23 -15.98 18.66 -1.01
C ASN A 23 -15.39 17.27 -1.33
N TYR A 24 -14.71 17.06 -2.45
CA TYR A 24 -14.11 15.75 -2.74
C TYR A 24 -15.17 14.63 -2.79
N GLU A 25 -16.35 14.92 -3.34
CA GLU A 25 -17.42 13.93 -3.48
C GLU A 25 -16.94 12.72 -4.28
N SER A 26 -17.16 11.52 -3.73
CA SER A 26 -16.84 10.29 -4.45
C SER A 26 -17.69 10.23 -5.72
N PRO A 27 -17.10 9.88 -6.88
CA PRO A 27 -17.87 9.68 -8.08
C PRO A 27 -18.84 8.51 -7.89
N LYS A 28 -19.83 8.42 -8.79
CA LYS A 28 -20.57 7.17 -8.98
C LYS A 28 -19.56 6.09 -9.35
N LEU A 29 -19.60 4.98 -8.64
CA LEU A 29 -18.65 3.88 -8.86
C LEU A 29 -19.24 2.87 -9.85
N ASP A 30 -18.41 2.46 -10.79
CA ASP A 30 -18.68 1.36 -11.71
C ASP A 30 -18.12 0.05 -11.16
N PHE A 31 -18.47 -1.08 -11.78
CA PHE A 31 -17.90 -2.41 -11.50
C PHE A 31 -18.25 -3.02 -10.13
N VAL A 32 -19.30 -2.55 -9.45
CA VAL A 32 -19.77 -3.15 -8.18
C VAL A 32 -20.20 -4.61 -8.37
N ASP A 33 -20.92 -4.91 -9.46
CA ASP A 33 -21.33 -6.29 -9.76
C ASP A 33 -20.13 -7.20 -10.01
N ASN A 34 -19.13 -6.72 -10.77
CA ASN A 34 -17.89 -7.46 -10.99
C ASN A 34 -17.14 -7.75 -9.69
N LEU A 35 -17.09 -6.77 -8.76
CA LEU A 35 -16.52 -6.98 -7.44
C LEU A 35 -17.25 -8.11 -6.69
N ILE A 36 -18.57 -8.06 -6.65
CA ILE A 36 -19.39 -9.07 -5.97
C ILE A 36 -19.22 -10.46 -6.62
N GLU A 37 -19.17 -10.53 -7.95
CA GLU A 37 -18.90 -11.77 -8.70
C GLU A 37 -17.53 -12.37 -8.36
N GLU A 38 -16.46 -11.56 -8.34
CA GLU A 38 -15.11 -12.03 -7.98
C GLU A 38 -15.04 -12.54 -6.53
N ILE A 39 -15.73 -11.88 -5.60
CA ILE A 39 -15.80 -12.34 -4.20
C ILE A 39 -16.62 -13.64 -4.10
N ASN A 40 -17.75 -13.75 -4.79
CA ASN A 40 -18.55 -14.98 -4.83
C ASN A 40 -17.79 -16.16 -5.44
N PHE A 41 -16.99 -15.91 -6.48
CA PHE A 41 -16.10 -16.92 -7.06
C PHE A 41 -15.11 -17.43 -6.01
N THR A 42 -14.50 -16.52 -5.23
CA THR A 42 -13.63 -16.91 -4.11
C THR A 42 -14.36 -17.75 -3.06
N LEU A 43 -15.61 -17.39 -2.73
CA LEU A 43 -16.45 -18.10 -1.75
C LEU A 43 -16.84 -19.52 -2.16
N SER A 44 -16.87 -19.79 -3.47
CA SER A 44 -17.18 -21.12 -4.03
C SER A 44 -16.05 -22.14 -3.84
N ASN A 45 -14.85 -21.68 -3.48
CA ASN A 45 -13.72 -22.55 -3.18
C ASN A 45 -13.86 -23.19 -1.80
N SER A 46 -13.82 -24.52 -1.71
CA SER A 46 -14.02 -25.28 -0.47
C SER A 46 -12.90 -25.12 0.56
N LYS A 47 -11.74 -24.56 0.18
CA LYS A 47 -10.55 -24.43 1.04
C LYS A 47 -10.47 -23.14 1.86
N ILE A 48 -11.47 -22.25 1.80
CA ILE A 48 -11.45 -21.01 2.58
C ILE A 48 -11.83 -21.25 4.05
N SER A 49 -11.15 -20.57 4.97
CA SER A 49 -11.49 -20.65 6.40
C SER A 49 -12.81 -19.92 6.69
N GLU A 50 -13.44 -20.27 7.81
CA GLU A 50 -14.71 -19.65 8.23
C GLU A 50 -14.57 -18.14 8.51
N ALA A 51 -13.47 -17.73 9.15
CA ALA A 51 -13.17 -16.31 9.35
C ALA A 51 -13.11 -15.55 8.01
N TRP A 52 -12.58 -16.17 6.97
CA TRP A 52 -12.49 -15.58 5.63
C TRP A 52 -13.82 -15.59 4.88
N ARG A 53 -14.61 -16.64 5.04
CA ARG A 53 -16.00 -16.66 4.56
C ARG A 53 -16.81 -15.52 5.18
N ASN A 54 -16.67 -15.30 6.49
CA ASN A 54 -17.35 -14.22 7.20
C ASN A 54 -16.92 -12.83 6.72
N TYR A 55 -15.60 -12.61 6.52
CA TYR A 55 -15.10 -11.37 5.96
C TYR A 55 -15.69 -11.07 4.57
N CYS A 56 -15.66 -12.04 3.66
CA CYS A 56 -16.22 -11.90 2.32
C CYS A 56 -17.73 -11.58 2.34
N ASN A 57 -18.50 -12.30 3.16
CA ASN A 57 -19.94 -12.08 3.31
C ASN A 57 -20.26 -10.68 3.85
N GLU A 58 -19.47 -10.20 4.82
CA GLU A 58 -19.65 -8.85 5.38
C GLU A 58 -19.34 -7.76 4.34
N ILE A 59 -18.24 -7.91 3.59
CA ILE A 59 -17.92 -6.99 2.48
C ILE A 59 -19.05 -6.97 1.45
N ILE A 60 -19.54 -8.13 0.99
CA ILE A 60 -20.67 -8.20 0.06
C ILE A 60 -21.91 -7.51 0.63
N SER A 61 -22.21 -7.75 1.91
CA SER A 61 -23.35 -7.11 2.59
C SER A 61 -23.21 -5.58 2.60
N CYS A 62 -22.03 -5.05 2.91
CA CYS A 62 -21.78 -3.61 2.87
C CYS A 62 -21.96 -3.01 1.47
N PHE A 63 -21.52 -3.69 0.42
CA PHE A 63 -21.71 -3.23 -0.97
C PHE A 63 -23.16 -3.33 -1.45
N ARG A 64 -23.94 -4.30 -0.97
CA ARG A 64 -25.36 -4.47 -1.34
C ARG A 64 -26.30 -3.54 -0.59
N ASN A 65 -26.02 -3.32 0.69
CA ASN A 65 -26.93 -2.63 1.61
C ASN A 65 -26.47 -1.20 1.98
N GLY A 66 -25.21 -0.87 1.70
CA GLY A 66 -24.63 0.46 1.95
C GLY A 66 -24.45 1.26 0.67
N GLU A 67 -23.79 2.42 0.81
CA GLU A 67 -23.40 3.29 -0.30
C GLU A 67 -22.02 2.88 -0.82
N PRO A 68 -21.89 2.26 -2.03
CA PRO A 68 -20.59 1.81 -2.54
C PRO A 68 -19.57 2.94 -2.68
N SER A 69 -20.03 4.16 -2.95
CA SER A 69 -19.20 5.37 -3.03
C SER A 69 -18.45 5.68 -1.73
N GLU A 70 -18.88 5.09 -0.60
CA GLU A 70 -18.27 5.28 0.72
C GLU A 70 -17.51 4.05 1.22
N PHE A 71 -17.16 3.09 0.35
CA PHE A 71 -16.67 1.79 0.81
C PHE A 71 -15.43 1.84 1.71
N LEU A 72 -14.54 2.85 1.58
CA LEU A 72 -13.39 2.99 2.49
C LEU A 72 -13.80 3.34 3.93
N ARG A 73 -15.06 3.72 4.14
CA ARG A 73 -15.68 3.99 5.44
C ARG A 73 -16.45 2.81 6.01
N PHE A 74 -16.56 1.70 5.29
CA PHE A 74 -17.20 0.50 5.82
C PHE A 74 -16.45 0.00 7.07
N PRO A 75 -17.15 -0.54 8.08
CA PRO A 75 -16.52 -0.94 9.34
C PRO A 75 -15.30 -1.85 9.18
N LYS A 76 -15.35 -2.83 8.28
CA LYS A 76 -14.19 -3.68 7.99
C LYS A 76 -13.05 -2.95 7.32
N MET A 77 -13.35 -2.09 6.35
CA MET A 77 -12.32 -1.31 5.65
C MET A 77 -11.60 -0.36 6.60
N THR A 78 -12.33 0.30 7.49
CA THR A 78 -11.75 1.20 8.50
C THR A 78 -11.01 0.47 9.61
N GLY A 79 -11.42 -0.75 9.95
CA GLY A 79 -10.73 -1.57 10.95
C GLY A 79 -9.43 -2.22 10.47
N THR A 80 -9.20 -2.31 9.15
CA THR A 80 -8.07 -3.06 8.58
C THR A 80 -7.20 -2.21 7.65
N VAL A 81 -7.75 -1.76 6.52
CA VAL A 81 -6.97 -1.27 5.38
C VAL A 81 -7.05 0.25 5.15
N HIS A 82 -7.96 0.95 5.82
CA HIS A 82 -8.04 2.42 5.85
C HIS A 82 -8.34 2.93 7.27
N PRO A 83 -7.45 2.69 8.25
CA PRO A 83 -7.66 3.14 9.61
C PRO A 83 -7.65 4.67 9.73
N ASN A 84 -8.48 5.18 10.61
CA ASN A 84 -8.48 6.59 10.95
C ASN A 84 -7.30 6.91 11.90
N GLN A 85 -6.17 7.38 11.35
CA GLN A 85 -4.92 7.62 12.08
C GLN A 85 -4.49 9.10 12.12
N PHE A 86 -5.43 10.05 12.31
CA PHE A 86 -5.12 11.49 12.35
C PHE A 86 -4.02 11.90 13.36
N GLY A 87 -3.84 11.17 14.46
CA GLY A 87 -2.79 11.48 15.44
C GLY A 87 -1.36 11.23 14.91
N LEU A 88 -1.19 10.25 14.02
CA LEU A 88 0.13 9.86 13.48
C LEU A 88 0.48 10.66 12.22
N SER A 89 -0.52 11.08 11.44
CA SER A 89 -0.32 11.83 10.19
C SER A 89 0.52 13.09 10.37
N PHE A 90 0.32 13.85 11.46
CA PHE A 90 1.12 15.04 11.75
C PHE A 90 2.61 14.72 11.91
N GLN A 91 2.93 13.61 12.59
CA GLN A 91 4.32 13.18 12.79
C GLN A 91 4.94 12.72 11.46
N TYR A 92 4.19 11.96 10.65
CA TYR A 92 4.62 11.57 9.30
C TYR A 92 4.90 12.78 8.42
N LEU A 93 4.01 13.77 8.40
CA LEU A 93 4.18 14.99 7.62
C LEU A 93 5.41 15.79 8.08
N ASN A 94 5.64 15.93 9.39
CA ASN A 94 6.83 16.58 9.91
C ASN A 94 8.11 15.94 9.38
N TYR A 95 8.16 14.61 9.39
CA TYR A 95 9.30 13.88 8.87
C TYR A 95 9.45 14.07 7.36
N ILE A 96 8.39 13.80 6.59
CA ILE A 96 8.37 13.92 5.12
C ILE A 96 8.90 15.28 4.70
N PHE A 97 8.40 16.38 5.28
CA PHE A 97 8.82 17.73 4.88
C PHE A 97 10.25 18.10 5.31
N SER A 98 10.84 17.39 6.26
CA SER A 98 12.23 17.60 6.69
C SER A 98 13.23 16.88 5.78
N SER A 99 12.80 15.79 5.13
CA SER A 99 13.63 14.98 4.25
C SER A 99 14.09 15.74 3.01
N ASP A 100 15.33 15.49 2.57
CA ASP A 100 15.86 15.97 1.29
C ASP A 100 15.27 15.22 0.09
N LYS A 101 14.67 14.04 0.32
CA LYS A 101 13.97 13.25 -0.70
C LYS A 101 12.59 13.80 -1.04
N PHE A 102 12.05 14.72 -0.23
CA PHE A 102 10.73 15.28 -0.47
C PHE A 102 10.75 16.31 -1.61
N THR A 103 10.03 16.00 -2.69
CA THR A 103 9.95 16.82 -3.89
C THR A 103 8.53 17.31 -4.15
N THR A 104 8.37 18.28 -5.04
CA THR A 104 7.06 18.71 -5.55
C THR A 104 6.28 17.55 -6.18
N ALA A 105 6.95 16.59 -6.81
CA ALA A 105 6.29 15.40 -7.35
C ALA A 105 5.66 14.55 -6.24
N ILE A 106 6.39 14.28 -5.16
CA ILE A 106 5.86 13.57 -3.98
C ILE A 106 4.73 14.37 -3.33
N GLN A 107 4.87 15.68 -3.21
CA GLN A 107 3.79 16.55 -2.71
C GLN A 107 2.50 16.38 -3.50
N ASN A 108 2.58 16.39 -4.83
CA ASN A 108 1.44 16.26 -5.72
C ASN A 108 0.84 14.84 -5.65
N ALA A 109 1.70 13.81 -5.63
CA ALA A 109 1.26 12.41 -5.56
C ALA A 109 0.62 12.04 -4.22
N LEU A 110 0.91 12.80 -3.14
CA LEU A 110 0.19 12.75 -1.87
C LEU A 110 -1.22 13.38 -1.93
N THR A 111 -1.81 13.55 -3.10
CA THR A 111 -3.20 13.99 -3.26
C THR A 111 -4.10 12.77 -3.41
N GLU A 112 -5.12 12.68 -2.56
CA GLU A 112 -6.13 11.63 -2.60
C GLU A 112 -6.99 11.71 -3.87
N SER A 113 -7.58 10.57 -4.20
CA SER A 113 -8.71 10.41 -5.10
C SER A 113 -9.97 10.43 -4.24
N PRO A 114 -11.07 11.03 -4.73
CA PRO A 114 -12.34 11.00 -4.00
C PRO A 114 -12.99 9.61 -3.98
N VAL A 115 -12.53 8.65 -4.82
CA VAL A 115 -13.09 7.30 -4.90
C VAL A 115 -13.08 6.59 -3.56
N GLY A 116 -14.26 6.14 -3.12
CA GLY A 116 -14.44 5.43 -1.85
C GLY A 116 -14.56 6.35 -0.64
N LYS A 117 -14.59 7.68 -0.86
CA LYS A 117 -14.78 8.72 0.16
C LYS A 117 -13.77 8.60 1.32
N PRO A 118 -12.45 8.65 1.07
CA PRO A 118 -11.44 8.48 2.11
C PRO A 118 -11.58 9.49 3.26
N PHE A 119 -11.11 9.14 4.45
CA PHE A 119 -10.99 10.09 5.55
C PHE A 119 -9.83 11.05 5.27
N LEU A 120 -10.15 12.31 5.01
CA LEU A 120 -9.14 13.34 4.73
C LEU A 120 -8.61 13.98 6.01
N ASP A 121 -7.30 14.23 6.02
CA ASP A 121 -6.57 14.91 7.08
C ASP A 121 -6.87 16.42 7.07
N THR A 122 -7.35 16.93 8.20
CA THR A 122 -7.72 18.35 8.33
C THR A 122 -6.51 19.29 8.39
N SER A 123 -5.36 18.78 8.84
CA SER A 123 -4.08 19.50 8.91
C SER A 123 -3.35 19.52 7.55
N TYR A 124 -3.61 18.53 6.71
CA TYR A 124 -3.09 18.44 5.34
C TYR A 124 -4.20 18.06 4.35
N PRO A 125 -5.03 19.04 3.95
CA PRO A 125 -6.18 18.80 3.08
C PRO A 125 -5.79 18.08 1.79
N LEU A 126 -6.75 17.34 1.24
CA LEU A 126 -6.57 16.51 0.05
C LEU A 126 -5.68 15.28 0.26
N SER A 127 -5.35 14.89 1.48
CA SER A 127 -4.63 13.64 1.77
C SER A 127 -5.36 12.86 2.84
N SER A 128 -5.34 11.53 2.78
CA SER A 128 -5.74 10.68 3.89
C SER A 128 -4.54 10.41 4.81
N PRO A 129 -4.75 10.15 6.12
CA PRO A 129 -3.69 9.70 7.02
C PRO A 129 -2.91 8.49 6.48
N LEU A 130 -3.60 7.56 5.81
CA LEU A 130 -2.97 6.40 5.20
C LEU A 130 -2.08 6.77 4.01
N LEU A 131 -2.54 7.64 3.10
CA LEU A 131 -1.71 8.10 1.98
C LEU A 131 -0.45 8.83 2.48
N ILE A 132 -0.57 9.61 3.54
CA ILE A 132 0.56 10.26 4.21
C ILE A 132 1.54 9.20 4.75
N GLN A 133 1.04 8.14 5.38
CA GLN A 133 1.87 7.02 5.85
C GLN A 133 2.58 6.31 4.70
N HIS A 134 1.91 6.07 3.57
CA HIS A 134 2.56 5.53 2.36
C HIS A 134 3.69 6.43 1.86
N GLY A 135 3.46 7.75 1.82
CA GLY A 135 4.52 8.72 1.50
C GLY A 135 5.70 8.65 2.46
N TYR A 136 5.44 8.45 3.75
CA TYR A 136 6.48 8.26 4.75
C TYR A 136 7.32 7.00 4.48
N HIS A 137 6.68 5.86 4.21
CA HIS A 137 7.35 4.61 3.85
C HIS A 137 8.23 4.78 2.60
N LEU A 138 7.72 5.45 1.57
CA LEU A 138 8.48 5.78 0.37
C LEU A 138 9.72 6.62 0.69
N ILE A 139 9.57 7.70 1.48
CA ILE A 139 10.70 8.55 1.88
C ILE A 139 11.76 7.74 2.63
N ARG A 140 11.37 6.86 3.57
CA ARG A 140 12.32 6.00 4.29
C ARG A 140 13.08 5.08 3.33
N LEU A 141 12.40 4.46 2.38
CA LEU A 141 13.06 3.64 1.36
C LEU A 141 14.11 4.45 0.58
N LEU A 142 13.75 5.64 0.10
CA LEU A 142 14.64 6.51 -0.67
C LEU A 142 15.86 6.96 0.15
N GLU A 143 15.69 7.25 1.44
CA GLU A 143 16.80 7.67 2.32
C GLU A 143 17.82 6.55 2.56
N TYR A 144 17.38 5.31 2.77
CA TYR A 144 18.28 4.20 3.11
C TYR A 144 18.91 3.50 1.91
N THR A 145 18.30 3.63 0.73
CA THR A 145 18.75 2.92 -0.48
C THR A 145 19.26 3.83 -1.58
N ASN A 146 18.87 5.12 -1.55
CA ASN A 146 19.10 6.13 -2.58
C ASN A 146 18.65 5.68 -3.99
N ILE A 147 17.62 4.81 -4.05
CA ILE A 147 17.07 4.34 -5.32
C ILE A 147 16.23 5.42 -5.99
N ASP A 148 16.12 5.31 -7.30
CA ASP A 148 15.01 5.92 -8.03
C ASP A 148 13.95 4.85 -8.29
N VAL A 149 12.85 4.92 -7.54
CA VAL A 149 11.73 3.97 -7.65
C VAL A 149 11.09 3.97 -9.04
N LEU A 150 11.21 5.07 -9.79
CA LEU A 150 10.63 5.18 -11.13
C LEU A 150 11.40 4.38 -12.18
N HIS A 151 12.67 4.05 -11.91
CA HIS A 151 13.52 3.25 -12.79
C HIS A 151 13.49 1.75 -12.46
N LEU A 152 12.83 1.33 -11.37
CA LEU A 152 12.68 -0.08 -11.06
C LEU A 152 11.84 -0.79 -12.12
N GLN A 153 12.31 -1.93 -12.61
CA GLN A 153 11.65 -2.70 -13.66
C GLN A 153 10.45 -3.47 -13.12
N GLU A 154 10.55 -3.97 -11.89
CA GLU A 154 9.50 -4.77 -11.26
C GLU A 154 9.39 -4.45 -9.77
N ILE A 155 8.16 -4.15 -9.31
CA ILE A 155 7.85 -3.98 -7.89
C ILE A 155 6.83 -5.04 -7.49
N VAL A 156 7.11 -5.77 -6.42
CA VAL A 156 6.15 -6.66 -5.75
C VAL A 156 5.74 -6.05 -4.42
N GLU A 157 4.45 -5.76 -4.29
CA GLU A 157 3.80 -5.36 -3.04
C GLU A 157 3.05 -6.57 -2.45
N PHE A 158 3.56 -7.11 -1.35
CA PHE A 158 2.89 -8.13 -0.57
C PHE A 158 1.89 -7.46 0.37
N GLY A 159 0.60 -7.78 0.24
CA GLY A 159 -0.49 -7.20 1.01
C GLY A 159 -0.69 -5.71 0.74
N GLY A 160 -1.10 -5.35 -0.49
CA GLY A 160 -1.25 -3.96 -0.94
C GLY A 160 -2.49 -3.22 -0.39
N GLY A 161 -3.24 -3.83 0.53
CA GLY A 161 -4.44 -3.23 1.11
C GLY A 161 -5.50 -3.01 0.03
N TYR A 162 -5.98 -1.77 -0.16
CA TYR A 162 -6.87 -1.46 -1.28
C TYR A 162 -6.15 -0.89 -2.53
N GLY A 163 -4.80 -0.89 -2.55
CA GLY A 163 -3.99 -0.47 -3.71
C GLY A 163 -3.54 1.00 -3.70
N SER A 164 -3.60 1.66 -2.54
CA SER A 164 -3.25 3.09 -2.41
C SER A 164 -1.78 3.38 -2.66
N PHE A 165 -0.87 2.48 -2.29
CA PHE A 165 0.57 2.65 -2.53
C PHE A 165 0.90 2.56 -4.03
N PHE A 166 0.35 1.58 -4.75
CA PHE A 166 0.45 1.53 -6.21
C PHE A 166 -0.02 2.85 -6.84
N ARG A 167 -1.17 3.37 -6.42
CA ARG A 167 -1.69 4.65 -6.91
C ARG A 167 -0.72 5.81 -6.63
N LEU A 168 -0.12 5.86 -5.44
CA LEU A 168 0.91 6.85 -5.10
C LEU A 168 2.07 6.79 -6.11
N LEU A 169 2.61 5.59 -6.40
CA LEU A 169 3.71 5.46 -7.37
C LEU A 169 3.27 5.75 -8.81
N LYS A 170 2.05 5.35 -9.20
CA LYS A 170 1.49 5.67 -10.52
C LYS A 170 1.38 7.19 -10.71
N ASN A 171 0.94 7.92 -9.68
CA ASN A 171 0.88 9.39 -9.67
C ASN A 171 2.26 10.07 -9.66
N LEU A 172 3.31 9.35 -9.22
CA LEU A 172 4.69 9.79 -9.37
C LEU A 172 5.26 9.55 -10.77
N GLY A 173 4.56 8.78 -11.61
CA GLY A 173 4.98 8.46 -12.98
C GLY A 173 5.53 7.04 -13.14
N TYR A 174 5.31 6.13 -12.20
CA TYR A 174 5.74 4.73 -12.35
C TYR A 174 4.95 4.03 -13.46
N THR A 175 5.65 3.53 -14.48
CA THR A 175 5.06 2.87 -15.65
C THR A 175 5.51 1.43 -15.86
N ASN A 176 6.56 0.99 -15.15
CA ASN A 176 7.07 -0.37 -15.20
C ASN A 176 6.16 -1.35 -14.44
N LYS A 177 6.50 -2.64 -14.41
CA LYS A 177 5.56 -3.66 -13.92
C LYS A 177 5.41 -3.61 -12.40
N TYR A 178 4.16 -3.59 -11.95
CA TYR A 178 3.78 -3.66 -10.56
C TYR A 178 2.95 -4.92 -10.31
N PHE A 179 3.27 -5.64 -9.25
CA PHE A 179 2.55 -6.83 -8.83
C PHE A 179 2.05 -6.61 -7.41
N ILE A 180 0.74 -6.72 -7.20
CA ILE A 180 0.18 -6.81 -5.84
C ILE A 180 -0.11 -8.28 -5.58
N TYR A 181 0.58 -8.86 -4.60
CA TYR A 181 0.27 -10.20 -4.09
C TYR A 181 -0.59 -10.05 -2.84
N ASP A 182 -1.82 -10.55 -2.88
CA ASP A 182 -2.76 -10.43 -1.76
C ASP A 182 -3.77 -11.57 -1.73
N LEU A 183 -4.62 -11.57 -0.72
CA LEU A 183 -5.77 -12.46 -0.59
C LEU A 183 -6.77 -12.19 -1.72
N PRO A 184 -7.46 -13.20 -2.27
CA PRO A 184 -8.32 -13.01 -3.45
C PRO A 184 -9.39 -11.91 -3.30
N VAL A 185 -10.00 -11.80 -2.10
CA VAL A 185 -10.96 -10.73 -1.78
C VAL A 185 -10.31 -9.34 -1.81
N MET A 186 -9.07 -9.22 -1.36
CA MET A 186 -8.33 -7.96 -1.41
C MET A 186 -7.97 -7.60 -2.85
N CYS A 187 -7.54 -8.57 -3.67
CA CYS A 187 -7.35 -8.38 -5.10
C CYS A 187 -8.63 -7.87 -5.80
N ALA A 188 -9.79 -8.41 -5.46
CA ALA A 188 -11.07 -7.94 -6.00
C ALA A 188 -11.37 -6.48 -5.61
N ILE A 189 -11.17 -6.13 -4.33
CA ILE A 189 -11.33 -4.75 -3.83
C ILE A 189 -10.34 -3.79 -4.50
N GLN A 190 -9.08 -4.19 -4.65
CA GLN A 190 -8.03 -3.40 -5.31
C GLN A 190 -8.37 -3.14 -6.78
N LYS A 191 -8.82 -4.16 -7.52
CA LYS A 191 -9.29 -3.99 -8.91
C LYS A 191 -10.46 -3.02 -8.98
N PHE A 192 -11.46 -3.18 -8.12
CA PHE A 192 -12.61 -2.29 -8.04
C PHE A 192 -12.18 -0.84 -7.79
N TYR A 193 -11.35 -0.62 -6.77
CA TYR A 193 -10.85 0.71 -6.43
C TYR A 193 -10.03 1.33 -7.58
N LEU A 194 -9.00 0.63 -8.06
CA LEU A 194 -8.06 1.17 -9.03
C LEU A 194 -8.69 1.40 -10.40
N LYS A 195 -9.66 0.58 -10.82
CA LYS A 195 -10.45 0.85 -12.05
C LYS A 195 -11.30 2.11 -11.92
N ASN A 196 -11.88 2.37 -10.75
CA ASN A 196 -12.64 3.59 -10.50
C ASN A 196 -11.74 4.83 -10.33
N VAL A 197 -10.52 4.67 -9.82
CA VAL A 197 -9.53 5.76 -9.76
C VAL A 197 -8.99 6.12 -11.14
N PHE A 198 -8.67 5.10 -11.94
CA PHE A 198 -8.06 5.23 -13.25
C PHE A 198 -9.02 4.76 -14.33
N LEU A 199 -10.22 5.35 -14.37
CA LEU A 199 -11.25 5.00 -15.34
C LEU A 199 -10.62 4.93 -16.75
N PRO A 200 -10.83 3.83 -17.49
CA PRO A 200 -10.25 3.69 -18.81
C PRO A 200 -10.81 4.80 -19.71
N CYS A 201 -9.96 5.74 -20.12
CA CYS A 201 -10.30 6.58 -21.27
C CYS A 201 -10.34 5.67 -22.51
N PRO A 202 -11.26 5.91 -23.47
CA PRO A 202 -11.27 5.17 -24.72
C PRO A 202 -9.86 5.11 -25.34
N ASN A 203 -9.38 3.91 -25.66
CA ASN A 203 -8.05 3.62 -26.22
C ASN A 203 -6.84 3.79 -25.28
N THR A 204 -7.04 3.83 -23.95
CA THR A 204 -5.93 3.81 -22.99
C THR A 204 -6.11 2.72 -21.96
N GLU A 205 -5.13 1.81 -21.85
CA GLU A 205 -5.08 0.81 -20.79
C GLU A 205 -4.28 1.36 -19.62
N THR A 206 -4.95 2.09 -18.73
CA THR A 206 -4.36 2.84 -17.61
C THR A 206 -3.66 1.96 -16.57
N LEU A 207 -4.03 0.67 -16.51
CA LEU A 207 -3.56 -0.32 -15.55
C LEU A 207 -2.79 -1.50 -16.19
N SER A 208 -2.35 -1.38 -17.45
CA SER A 208 -1.64 -2.46 -18.17
C SER A 208 -0.35 -2.93 -17.48
N ASN A 209 0.27 -2.05 -16.70
CA ASN A 209 1.48 -2.36 -15.95
C ASN A 209 1.23 -3.00 -14.57
N LEU A 210 -0.04 -3.18 -14.17
CA LEU A 210 -0.40 -3.75 -12.88
C LEU A 210 -0.95 -5.18 -13.03
N LYS A 211 -0.47 -6.09 -12.19
CA LYS A 211 -1.00 -7.45 -12.07
C LYS A 211 -1.34 -7.78 -10.61
N TRP A 212 -2.44 -8.47 -10.42
CA TRP A 212 -2.85 -9.01 -9.12
C TRP A 212 -2.52 -10.50 -9.05
N LEU A 213 -1.82 -10.89 -8.00
CA LEU A 213 -1.41 -12.26 -7.71
C LEU A 213 -2.06 -12.71 -6.39
N SER A 214 -2.42 -13.98 -6.30
CA SER A 214 -2.98 -14.57 -5.07
C SER A 214 -2.69 -16.07 -5.05
N GLY A 215 -2.89 -16.75 -3.92
CA GLY A 215 -2.69 -18.21 -3.83
C GLY A 215 -1.23 -18.57 -3.54
N ALA A 216 -0.66 -19.54 -4.26
CA ALA A 216 0.69 -20.03 -3.98
C ALA A 216 1.76 -18.95 -4.14
N ALA A 217 2.81 -18.97 -3.31
CA ALA A 217 3.94 -18.04 -3.43
C ALA A 217 4.65 -18.15 -4.80
N SER A 218 4.60 -19.32 -5.44
CA SER A 218 5.15 -19.56 -6.79
C SER A 218 4.56 -18.62 -7.84
N ASN A 219 3.31 -18.16 -7.67
CA ASN A 219 2.70 -17.19 -8.59
C ASN A 219 3.51 -15.89 -8.70
N VAL A 220 4.28 -15.51 -7.67
CA VAL A 220 5.22 -14.39 -7.74
C VAL A 220 6.44 -14.78 -8.57
N SER A 221 7.09 -15.89 -8.28
CA SER A 221 8.28 -16.32 -9.03
C SER A 221 8.01 -16.66 -10.49
N ASP A 222 6.79 -17.05 -10.84
CA ASP A 222 6.38 -17.39 -12.20
C ASP A 222 6.09 -16.14 -13.05
N ASN A 223 5.85 -14.99 -12.41
CA ASN A 223 5.47 -13.74 -13.08
C ASN A 223 6.56 -12.66 -13.05
N VAL A 224 7.40 -12.66 -12.02
CA VAL A 224 8.48 -11.69 -11.80
C VAL A 224 9.76 -12.24 -12.43
N ILE A 225 10.27 -11.53 -13.43
CA ILE A 225 11.37 -11.98 -14.28
C ILE A 225 12.62 -11.09 -14.19
N ASN A 226 12.47 -9.82 -13.82
CA ASN A 226 13.59 -8.88 -13.72
C ASN A 226 13.85 -8.54 -12.26
N LEU A 227 14.86 -9.21 -11.69
CA LEU A 227 15.18 -9.14 -10.27
C LEU A 227 16.33 -8.17 -9.95
N ASP A 228 17.09 -7.74 -10.96
CA ASP A 228 18.27 -6.88 -10.78
C ASP A 228 17.92 -5.41 -10.52
N GLU A 229 16.75 -4.96 -10.98
CA GLU A 229 16.19 -3.63 -10.75
C GLU A 229 14.81 -3.73 -10.11
N SER A 230 14.71 -4.49 -9.02
CA SER A 230 13.43 -4.87 -8.42
C SER A 230 13.30 -4.47 -6.95
N LEU A 231 12.06 -4.28 -6.51
CA LEU A 231 11.71 -4.02 -5.10
C LEU A 231 10.67 -5.03 -4.62
N PHE A 232 10.95 -5.68 -3.50
CA PHE A 232 9.94 -6.35 -2.69
C PHE A 232 9.52 -5.42 -1.54
N MET A 233 8.23 -5.19 -1.36
CA MET A 233 7.71 -4.38 -0.27
C MET A 233 6.57 -5.06 0.47
N ALA A 234 6.57 -4.96 1.80
CA ALA A 234 5.53 -5.48 2.68
C ALA A 234 5.40 -4.58 3.91
N THR A 235 4.40 -3.70 3.93
CA THR A 235 4.12 -2.84 5.09
C THR A 235 3.06 -3.49 5.97
N TRP A 236 3.49 -4.10 7.08
CA TRP A 236 2.72 -4.87 8.09
C TRP A 236 2.26 -6.26 7.64
N SER A 237 1.88 -6.40 6.37
CA SER A 237 1.30 -7.61 5.77
C SER A 237 2.10 -8.91 5.96
N LEU A 238 3.40 -8.92 5.70
CA LEU A 238 4.23 -10.14 5.83
C LEU A 238 4.36 -10.60 7.29
N SER A 239 4.26 -9.67 8.23
CA SER A 239 4.33 -9.96 9.66
C SER A 239 3.01 -10.43 10.27
N GLU A 240 1.93 -10.37 9.49
CA GLU A 240 0.56 -10.76 9.86
C GLU A 240 0.09 -12.04 9.16
N CYS A 241 0.88 -12.57 8.22
CA CYS A 241 0.53 -13.80 7.51
C CYS A 241 1.02 -15.06 8.25
N PRO A 242 0.49 -16.26 7.93
CA PRO A 242 0.94 -17.52 8.52
C PRO A 242 2.43 -17.77 8.31
N TYR A 243 3.09 -18.37 9.29
CA TYR A 243 4.54 -18.59 9.29
C TYR A 243 5.03 -19.35 8.04
N ASP A 244 4.34 -20.42 7.63
CA ASP A 244 4.70 -21.23 6.46
C ASP A 244 4.74 -20.38 5.17
N LEU A 245 3.77 -19.48 5.00
CA LEU A 245 3.76 -18.57 3.86
C LEU A 245 4.94 -17.61 3.89
N ARG A 246 5.36 -17.14 5.07
CA ARG A 246 6.57 -16.30 5.20
C ARG A 246 7.81 -17.07 4.73
N GLN A 247 7.92 -18.34 5.13
CA GLN A 247 9.02 -19.22 4.74
C GLN A 247 9.06 -19.47 3.23
N GLU A 248 7.89 -19.65 2.59
CA GLU A 248 7.79 -19.75 1.12
C GLU A 248 8.30 -18.48 0.41
N PHE A 249 8.11 -17.32 1.04
CA PHE A 249 8.56 -16.03 0.50
C PHE A 249 10.03 -15.71 0.77
N GLU A 250 10.70 -16.31 1.77
CA GLU A 250 12.14 -16.10 2.01
C GLU A 250 13.01 -16.28 0.74
N PRO A 251 12.94 -17.40 0.00
CA PRO A 251 13.72 -17.58 -1.23
C PRO A 251 13.29 -16.61 -2.35
N ILE A 252 12.04 -16.14 -2.36
CA ILE A 252 11.57 -15.14 -3.32
C ILE A 252 12.20 -13.78 -2.99
N ILE A 253 12.13 -13.34 -1.73
CA ILE A 253 12.71 -12.09 -1.23
C ILE A 253 14.21 -12.02 -1.53
N SER A 254 14.94 -13.13 -1.35
CA SER A 254 16.40 -13.23 -1.60
C SER A 254 16.82 -12.82 -3.02
N LYS A 255 15.89 -12.88 -3.98
CA LYS A 255 16.15 -12.58 -5.38
C LYS A 255 16.12 -11.09 -5.68
N PHE A 256 15.31 -10.31 -4.96
CA PHE A 256 15.10 -8.89 -5.23
C PHE A 256 16.35 -8.04 -4.99
N LYS A 257 16.46 -6.92 -5.70
CA LYS A 257 17.55 -5.96 -5.49
C LYS A 257 17.36 -5.14 -4.22
N TYR A 258 16.11 -4.73 -3.97
CA TYR A 258 15.71 -3.91 -2.82
C TYR A 258 14.59 -4.58 -2.04
N VAL A 259 14.60 -4.39 -0.73
CA VAL A 259 13.57 -4.90 0.18
C VAL A 259 13.13 -3.79 1.13
N LEU A 260 11.82 -3.60 1.29
CA LEU A 260 11.21 -2.75 2.31
C LEU A 260 10.20 -3.57 3.10
N ILE A 261 10.49 -3.84 4.36
CA ILE A 261 9.53 -4.48 5.27
C ILE A 261 9.27 -3.55 6.45
N ALA A 262 8.01 -3.33 6.80
CA ALA A 262 7.60 -2.73 8.06
C ALA A 262 6.82 -3.76 8.88
N TYR A 263 7.10 -3.91 10.17
CA TYR A 263 6.49 -4.96 10.99
C TYR A 263 6.36 -4.61 12.48
N GLN A 264 5.31 -5.10 13.13
CA GLN A 264 5.10 -5.05 14.58
C GLN A 264 5.85 -6.20 15.26
N PRO A 265 6.37 -6.03 16.49
CA PRO A 265 7.22 -7.03 17.16
C PRO A 265 6.52 -8.35 17.45
N LYS A 266 5.20 -8.32 17.64
CA LYS A 266 4.39 -9.50 17.91
C LYS A 266 3.06 -9.42 17.16
N PHE A 267 2.63 -10.54 16.60
CA PHE A 267 1.28 -10.70 16.04
C PHE A 267 0.73 -12.07 16.43
N HIS A 268 -0.39 -12.09 17.15
CA HIS A 268 -0.85 -13.28 17.87
C HIS A 268 0.29 -13.90 18.68
N ASP A 269 0.63 -15.17 18.45
CA ASP A 269 1.69 -15.88 19.17
C ASP A 269 3.07 -15.77 18.49
N PHE A 270 3.16 -15.08 17.36
CA PHE A 270 4.40 -14.98 16.58
C PHE A 270 5.30 -13.84 17.06
N ASN A 271 6.56 -14.17 17.34
CA ASN A 271 7.64 -13.21 17.58
C ASN A 271 8.25 -12.76 16.24
N ASN A 272 7.81 -11.59 15.77
CA ASN A 272 8.26 -11.06 14.48
C ASN A 272 9.70 -10.51 14.56
N VAL A 273 10.14 -10.01 15.71
CA VAL A 273 11.53 -9.55 15.87
C VAL A 273 12.51 -10.70 15.63
N GLU A 274 12.23 -11.86 16.25
CA GLU A 274 13.03 -13.07 16.05
C GLU A 274 13.00 -13.54 14.59
N TYR A 275 11.82 -13.57 13.97
CA TYR A 275 11.67 -13.95 12.56
C TYR A 275 12.49 -13.05 11.63
N PHE A 276 12.38 -11.73 11.74
CA PHE A 276 13.06 -10.81 10.83
C PHE A 276 14.57 -10.70 11.11
N ASN A 277 15.03 -10.91 12.34
CA ASN A 277 16.46 -11.11 12.64
C ASN A 277 17.01 -12.39 11.98
N SER A 278 16.21 -13.46 11.97
CA SER A 278 16.57 -14.70 11.28
C SER A 278 16.64 -14.50 9.76
N LEU A 279 15.64 -13.82 9.18
CA LEU A 279 15.62 -13.48 7.75
C LEU A 279 16.86 -12.67 7.34
N GLU A 280 17.20 -11.64 8.12
CA GLU A 280 18.40 -10.82 7.92
C GLU A 280 19.66 -11.70 7.87
N SER A 281 19.81 -12.60 8.85
CA SER A 281 20.95 -13.51 8.96
C SER A 281 21.04 -14.52 7.80
N LYS A 282 19.89 -14.99 7.29
CA LYS A 282 19.81 -15.92 6.14
C LYS A 282 20.14 -15.25 4.81
N LEU A 283 20.10 -13.92 4.74
CA LEU A 283 20.32 -13.13 3.52
C LEU A 283 21.57 -12.25 3.66
N PRO A 284 22.78 -12.84 3.80
CA PRO A 284 24.02 -12.10 4.07
C PRO A 284 24.51 -11.27 2.87
N ASN A 285 23.96 -11.51 1.68
CA ASN A 285 24.25 -10.75 0.47
C ASN A 285 23.51 -9.40 0.42
N PHE A 286 22.73 -9.06 1.43
CA PHE A 286 22.10 -7.75 1.58
C PHE A 286 22.85 -6.90 2.59
N LYS A 287 22.99 -5.61 2.26
CA LYS A 287 23.26 -4.57 3.24
C LYS A 287 21.92 -4.15 3.88
N TRP A 288 21.71 -4.54 5.12
CA TRP A 288 20.48 -4.27 5.87
C TRP A 288 20.58 -2.99 6.70
N ASN A 289 19.44 -2.31 6.82
CA ASN A 289 19.16 -1.29 7.82
C ASN A 289 17.94 -1.75 8.60
N HIS A 290 18.17 -2.24 9.81
CA HIS A 290 17.15 -2.75 10.70
C HIS A 290 17.02 -1.82 11.91
N PHE A 291 15.89 -1.13 12.04
CA PHE A 291 15.71 -0.10 13.07
C PHE A 291 14.24 0.09 13.45
N GLU A 292 14.01 0.61 14.66
CA GLU A 292 12.68 0.98 15.12
C GLU A 292 12.16 2.21 14.36
N CYS A 293 10.90 2.16 13.93
CA CYS A 293 10.15 3.27 13.32
C CYS A 293 10.10 4.45 14.30
N PRO A 294 10.72 5.60 13.98
CA PRO A 294 10.79 6.74 14.90
C PRO A 294 9.43 7.35 15.27
N ILE A 295 8.42 7.15 14.44
CA ILE A 295 7.08 7.75 14.61
C ILE A 295 6.12 6.77 15.27
N TYR A 296 6.20 5.49 14.90
CA TYR A 296 5.33 4.46 15.42
C TYR A 296 6.15 3.55 16.34
N LYS A 297 6.21 3.96 17.62
CA LYS A 297 7.01 3.29 18.65
C LYS A 297 6.69 1.81 18.72
N ASN A 298 7.71 1.01 19.02
CA ASN A 298 7.67 -0.45 19.03
C ASN A 298 7.22 -1.04 17.69
N MET A 299 7.54 -0.41 16.57
CA MET A 299 7.39 -0.97 15.24
C MET A 299 8.72 -0.86 14.53
N PHE A 300 8.99 -1.74 13.57
CA PHE A 300 10.32 -1.87 13.00
C PHE A 300 10.30 -1.79 11.48
N TYR A 301 11.43 -1.33 10.93
CA TYR A 301 11.74 -1.45 9.52
C TYR A 301 12.91 -2.39 9.31
N LEU A 302 12.82 -3.18 8.27
CA LEU A 302 13.92 -3.93 7.69
C LEU A 302 14.06 -3.50 6.21
N ILE A 303 15.06 -2.68 5.93
CA ILE A 303 15.33 -2.13 4.60
C ILE A 303 16.65 -2.69 4.07
N GLY A 304 16.60 -3.40 2.95
CA GLY A 304 17.75 -4.09 2.38
C GLY A 304 18.11 -3.63 0.97
N LYS A 305 19.41 -3.62 0.68
CA LYS A 305 19.95 -3.53 -0.68
C LYS A 305 20.93 -4.67 -0.91
N LYS A 306 20.69 -5.48 -1.95
CA LYS A 306 21.59 -6.58 -2.35
C LYS A 306 22.92 -6.02 -2.88
N ILE A 307 24.04 -6.52 -2.35
CA ILE A 307 25.42 -6.12 -2.68
C ILE A 307 25.85 -6.82 -3.97
#